data_AF-A0A4U6TMD4-F1
#
_entry.id   AF-A0A4U6TMD4-F1
#
_cell.length_a   1.000
_cell.length_b   1.000
_cell.length_c   1.000
_cell.angle_alpha   90.00
_cell.angle_beta   90.00
_cell.angle_gamma   90.00
#
_symmetry.space_group_name_H-M   'P 1'
#
loop_
_entity.id
_entity.type
_entity.pdbx_description
1 polymer ?
#
loop_
_entity_poly.entity_id
_entity_poly.type
_entity_poly.pdbx_seq_one_letter_code
_entity_poly.pdbx_strand_id
1 'polypeptide(L)'
;MQINASTSNLMATSTPYYPKDAFSINSGASHHLTGNVQLFDQGSLVNFNDTLKVGNAYDMNIVARGSISHRRNLTLPDVRYVPGLGVNVVSVALLDAMDYDVLFSMHGCLVKERLGGEVVGKATLLDGLYMVDYLRIPLDRSCLPDYETVEAALRLW
;
A
#
# COMPACT_ATOMS: atom_id res chain seq x y z
N MET A 1 0.31 -52.17 -3.97
CA MET A 1 1.15 -50.99 -4.26
C MET A 1 0.43 -49.80 -3.64
N GLN A 2 0.83 -49.40 -2.44
CA GLN A 2 0.15 -48.39 -1.63
C GLN A 2 1.06 -47.16 -1.67
N ILE A 3 0.57 -46.07 -2.27
CA ILE A 3 1.29 -44.81 -2.38
C ILE A 3 1.07 -44.04 -1.08
N ASN A 4 2.10 -43.96 -0.26
CA ASN A 4 2.09 -43.17 0.95
C ASN A 4 2.27 -41.70 0.55
N ALA A 5 1.18 -40.93 0.60
CA ALA A 5 1.27 -39.48 0.45
C ALA A 5 1.97 -38.91 1.69
N SER A 6 3.22 -38.47 1.51
CA SER A 6 3.94 -37.67 2.49
C SER A 6 3.17 -36.36 2.69
N THR A 7 2.52 -36.22 3.84
CA THR A 7 1.98 -34.94 4.31
C THR A 7 3.16 -34.00 4.54
N SER A 8 3.48 -33.18 3.55
CA SER A 8 4.32 -32.01 3.73
C SER A 8 3.61 -31.10 4.73
N ASN A 9 4.12 -31.08 5.97
CA ASN A 9 3.73 -30.10 6.97
C ASN A 9 4.08 -28.72 6.40
N LEU A 10 3.06 -27.99 5.92
CA LEU A 10 3.14 -26.55 5.71
C LEU A 10 3.39 -25.92 7.08
N MET A 11 4.64 -25.63 7.38
CA MET A 11 4.97 -24.71 8.47
C MET A 11 4.35 -23.37 8.09
N ALA A 12 3.25 -23.01 8.75
CA ALA A 12 2.78 -21.64 8.76
C ALA A 12 3.93 -20.81 9.36
N THR A 13 4.68 -20.13 8.50
CA THR A 13 5.67 -19.17 8.94
C THR A 13 4.90 -18.13 9.75
N SER A 14 5.25 -17.99 11.03
CA SER A 14 4.72 -16.90 11.84
C SER A 14 4.94 -15.62 11.05
N THR A 15 3.86 -14.91 10.71
CA THR A 15 3.99 -13.60 10.07
C THR A 15 4.95 -12.76 10.92
N PRO A 16 6.02 -12.19 10.35
CA PRO A 16 6.91 -11.34 11.11
C PRO A 16 6.07 -10.26 11.81
N TYR A 17 6.30 -10.05 13.10
CA TYR A 17 5.55 -9.05 13.84
C TYR A 17 6.05 -7.66 13.46
N TYR A 18 5.36 -7.04 12.50
CA TYR A 18 5.58 -5.64 12.17
C TYR A 18 4.75 -4.74 13.09
N PRO A 19 5.24 -3.53 13.41
CA PRO A 19 4.43 -2.52 14.07
C PRO A 19 3.11 -2.32 13.32
N LYS A 20 1.99 -2.14 14.05
CA LYS A 20 0.64 -1.97 13.47
C LYS A 20 0.49 -0.78 12.50
N ASP A 21 1.48 0.08 12.46
CA ASP A 21 1.57 1.28 11.64
C ASP A 21 2.76 1.27 10.67
N ALA A 22 3.44 0.13 10.54
CA ALA A 22 4.39 -0.07 9.47
C ALA A 22 3.65 -0.28 8.14
N PHE A 23 4.23 0.25 7.06
CA PHE A 23 3.71 0.12 5.70
C PHE A 23 4.71 -0.68 4.85
N SER A 24 4.19 -1.46 3.90
CA SER A 24 5.00 -2.09 2.86
C SER A 24 4.68 -1.51 1.49
N ILE A 25 5.69 -1.33 0.64
CA ILE A 25 5.53 -0.99 -0.78
C ILE A 25 5.01 -2.24 -1.52
N ASN A 26 3.88 -2.11 -2.22
CA ASN A 26 3.25 -3.23 -2.91
C ASN A 26 2.76 -2.84 -4.31
N SER A 27 3.25 -3.54 -5.34
CA SER A 27 2.79 -3.36 -6.73
C SER A 27 1.44 -4.01 -7.00
N GLY A 28 1.03 -4.99 -6.19
CA GLY A 28 -0.28 -5.64 -6.29
C GLY A 28 -1.42 -4.87 -5.60
N ALA A 29 -1.15 -3.70 -5.02
CA ALA A 29 -2.17 -2.87 -4.38
C ALA A 29 -2.66 -1.79 -5.33
N SER A 30 -3.98 -1.69 -5.52
CA SER A 30 -4.61 -0.61 -6.29
C SER A 30 -4.65 0.73 -5.55
N HIS A 31 -4.54 0.70 -4.23
CA HIS A 31 -4.63 1.90 -3.38
C HIS A 31 -3.60 1.88 -2.26
N HIS A 32 -3.34 3.04 -1.66
CA HIS A 32 -2.76 3.11 -0.32
C HIS A 32 -3.81 2.61 0.68
N LEU A 33 -3.49 1.62 1.51
CA LEU A 33 -4.47 1.02 2.42
C LEU A 33 -3.94 0.97 3.85
N THR A 34 -4.85 1.11 4.81
CA THR A 34 -4.59 0.83 6.21
C THR A 34 -5.85 0.30 6.91
N GLY A 35 -5.66 -0.63 7.84
CA GLY A 35 -6.69 -1.06 8.79
C GLY A 35 -6.71 -0.25 10.09
N ASN A 36 -5.82 0.74 10.22
CA ASN A 36 -5.63 1.49 11.45
C ASN A 36 -6.11 2.94 11.30
N VAL A 37 -7.35 3.19 11.74
CA VAL A 37 -7.98 4.52 11.69
C VAL A 37 -7.22 5.60 12.48
N GLN A 38 -6.40 5.21 13.46
CA GLN A 38 -5.67 6.15 14.33
C GLN A 38 -4.48 6.83 13.63
N LEU A 39 -4.14 6.39 12.41
CA LEU A 39 -3.07 6.97 11.60
C LEU A 39 -3.48 8.21 10.84
N PHE A 40 -4.78 8.37 10.58
CA PHE A 40 -5.28 9.50 9.81
C PHE A 40 -5.17 10.81 10.59
N ASP A 41 -5.02 11.90 9.84
CA ASP A 41 -5.05 13.24 10.38
C ASP A 41 -6.46 13.59 10.87
N GLN A 42 -6.55 14.37 11.95
CA GLN A 42 -7.83 14.80 12.48
C GLN A 42 -8.61 15.59 11.43
N GLY A 43 -9.84 15.14 11.13
CA GLY A 43 -10.72 15.80 10.17
C GLY A 43 -10.41 15.52 8.68
N SER A 44 -9.37 14.74 8.37
CA SER A 44 -9.06 14.36 6.98
C SER A 44 -9.95 13.23 6.44
N LEU A 45 -10.52 12.43 7.35
CA LEU A 45 -11.32 11.27 6.98
C LEU A 45 -12.67 11.70 6.39
N VAL A 46 -12.92 11.22 5.17
CA VAL A 46 -14.19 11.36 4.47
C VAL A 46 -14.76 9.97 4.23
N ASN A 47 -16.05 9.79 4.55
CA ASN A 47 -16.76 8.54 4.26
C ASN A 47 -16.66 8.21 2.77
N PHE A 48 -16.28 6.98 2.47
CA PHE A 48 -16.06 6.50 1.12
C PHE A 48 -16.47 5.04 1.08
N ASN A 49 -17.60 4.74 0.45
CA ASN A 49 -18.16 3.40 0.39
C ASN A 49 -17.75 2.74 -0.92
N ASP A 50 -16.79 1.82 -0.84
CA ASP A 50 -16.31 1.06 -1.98
C ASP A 50 -15.81 -0.33 -1.53
N THR A 51 -15.45 -1.18 -2.47
CA THR A 51 -15.04 -2.56 -2.22
C THR A 51 -13.65 -2.84 -2.76
N LEU A 52 -12.77 -3.33 -1.89
CA LEU A 52 -11.45 -3.83 -2.24
C LEU A 52 -11.52 -5.34 -2.54
N LYS A 53 -11.10 -5.76 -3.73
CA LYS A 53 -10.87 -7.17 -4.06
C LYS A 53 -9.50 -7.61 -3.52
N VAL A 54 -9.48 -8.67 -2.72
CA VAL A 54 -8.24 -9.26 -2.17
C VAL A 54 -7.98 -10.63 -2.84
N GLY A 55 -6.72 -11.03 -2.96
CA GLY A 55 -6.18 -12.13 -3.79
C GLY A 55 -6.68 -13.56 -3.54
N ASN A 56 -7.81 -13.72 -2.86
CA ASN A 56 -8.53 -14.97 -2.62
C ASN A 56 -10.03 -14.86 -2.95
N ALA A 57 -10.41 -13.87 -3.79
CA ALA A 57 -11.79 -13.57 -4.20
C ALA A 57 -12.72 -13.10 -3.05
N TYR A 58 -12.15 -12.68 -1.93
CA TYR A 58 -12.91 -12.01 -0.87
C TYR A 58 -12.91 -10.50 -1.08
N ASP A 59 -14.01 -9.92 -0.65
CA ASP A 59 -14.29 -8.50 -0.73
C ASP A 59 -14.13 -7.89 0.66
N MET A 60 -13.38 -6.80 0.74
CA MET A 60 -13.26 -6.00 1.95
C MET A 60 -13.85 -4.61 1.71
N ASN A 61 -14.58 -4.08 2.69
CA ASN A 61 -15.17 -2.76 2.56
C ASN A 61 -14.13 -1.67 2.81
N ILE A 62 -14.00 -0.77 1.85
CA ILE A 62 -13.42 0.55 2.07
C ILE A 62 -14.54 1.38 2.70
N VAL A 63 -14.26 1.99 3.86
CA VAL A 63 -15.26 2.75 4.63
C VAL A 63 -14.98 4.26 4.59
N ALA A 64 -13.71 4.63 4.44
CA ALA A 64 -13.32 6.03 4.38
C ALA A 64 -12.01 6.18 3.58
N ARG A 65 -11.71 7.42 3.23
CA ARG A 65 -10.39 7.83 2.74
C ARG A 65 -9.93 9.09 3.45
N GLY A 66 -8.62 9.31 3.54
CA GLY A 66 -8.06 10.50 4.16
C GLY A 66 -6.55 10.59 3.95
N SER A 67 -5.91 11.50 4.67
CA SER A 67 -4.46 11.69 4.64
C SER A 67 -3.80 11.19 5.93
N ILE A 68 -2.53 10.81 5.80
CA ILE A 68 -1.63 10.58 6.92
C ILE A 68 -0.52 11.62 6.81
N SER A 69 -0.34 12.45 7.84
CA SER A 69 0.75 13.43 7.89
C SER A 69 1.65 13.21 9.11
N HIS A 70 2.96 13.32 8.89
CA HIS A 70 3.98 13.37 9.95
C HIS A 70 3.93 12.21 10.97
N ARG A 71 3.35 11.05 10.62
CA ARG A 71 3.34 9.86 11.48
C ARG A 71 4.54 8.99 11.16
N ARG A 72 5.51 8.90 12.08
CA ARG A 72 6.71 8.03 11.93
C ARG A 72 7.41 8.17 10.57
N ASN A 73 7.65 9.40 10.13
CA ASN A 73 8.26 9.71 8.81
C ASN A 73 7.42 9.31 7.59
N LEU A 74 6.11 9.11 7.75
CA LEU A 74 5.15 8.90 6.67
C LEU A 74 4.28 10.15 6.48
N THR A 75 4.27 10.67 5.26
CA THR A 75 3.26 11.59 4.73
C THR A 75 2.72 10.97 3.45
N LEU A 76 1.41 10.72 3.40
CA LEU A 76 0.77 10.00 2.31
C LEU A 76 -0.67 10.51 2.10
N PRO A 77 -1.02 11.00 0.90
CA PRO A 77 -2.39 11.37 0.54
C PRO A 77 -3.23 10.14 0.12
N ASP A 78 -4.54 10.35 0.01
CA ASP A 78 -5.53 9.39 -0.52
C ASP A 78 -5.42 7.95 0.00
N VAL A 79 -5.23 7.81 1.33
CA VAL A 79 -5.17 6.50 1.98
C VAL A 79 -6.58 5.99 2.25
N ARG A 80 -6.88 4.78 1.81
CA ARG A 80 -8.17 4.10 2.05
C ARG A 80 -8.14 3.37 3.38
N TYR A 81 -9.18 3.59 4.18
CA TYR A 81 -9.41 2.87 5.43
C TYR A 81 -10.26 1.63 5.19
N VAL A 82 -9.71 0.47 5.54
CA VAL A 82 -10.33 -0.85 5.39
C VAL A 82 -10.35 -1.56 6.74
N PRO A 83 -11.47 -1.54 7.49
CA PRO A 83 -11.55 -2.21 8.78
C PRO A 83 -11.15 -3.69 8.69
N GLY A 84 -10.34 -4.15 9.63
CA GLY A 84 -9.88 -5.55 9.69
C GLY A 84 -8.74 -5.88 8.73
N LEU A 85 -8.25 -4.93 7.92
CA LEU A 85 -7.05 -5.12 7.13
C LEU A 85 -5.83 -5.31 8.04
N GLY A 86 -5.19 -6.47 7.94
CA GLY A 86 -4.07 -6.86 8.80
C GLY A 86 -2.72 -6.24 8.40
N VAL A 87 -2.64 -5.59 7.24
CA VAL A 87 -1.41 -5.02 6.68
C VAL A 87 -1.66 -3.60 6.18
N ASN A 88 -0.69 -2.70 6.32
CA ASN A 88 -0.76 -1.39 5.68
C ASN A 88 0.11 -1.40 4.43
N VAL A 89 -0.39 -0.86 3.33
CA VAL A 89 0.30 -0.93 2.03
C VAL A 89 0.35 0.42 1.34
N VAL A 90 1.46 0.67 0.67
CA VAL A 90 1.64 1.78 -0.26
C VAL A 90 1.58 1.21 -1.67
N SER A 91 0.60 1.63 -2.47
CA SER A 91 0.49 1.25 -3.87
C SER A 91 1.62 1.88 -4.70
N VAL A 92 2.33 1.04 -5.45
CA VAL A 92 3.29 1.50 -6.47
C VAL A 92 2.57 2.20 -7.62
N ALA A 93 1.39 1.72 -8.03
CA ALA A 93 0.63 2.29 -9.13
C ALA A 93 0.20 3.74 -8.84
N LEU A 94 -0.22 4.02 -7.59
CA LEU A 94 -0.56 5.40 -7.21
C LEU A 94 0.68 6.31 -7.09
N LEU A 95 1.82 5.78 -6.65
CA LEU A 95 3.08 6.54 -6.67
C LEU A 95 3.47 6.93 -8.10
N ASP A 96 3.38 5.97 -9.04
CA ASP A 96 3.66 6.20 -10.45
C ASP A 96 2.71 7.26 -11.06
N ALA A 97 1.41 7.15 -10.76
CA ALA A 97 0.40 8.12 -11.18
C ALA A 97 0.60 9.54 -10.60
N MET A 98 1.40 9.67 -9.54
CA MET A 98 1.77 10.96 -8.93
C MET A 98 3.18 11.44 -9.35
N ASP A 99 3.73 10.89 -10.45
CA ASP A 99 5.07 11.20 -10.98
C ASP A 99 6.22 10.82 -10.03
N TYR A 100 6.09 9.69 -9.32
CA TYR A 100 7.17 9.09 -8.55
C TYR A 100 7.62 7.76 -9.13
N ASP A 101 8.92 7.61 -9.34
CA ASP A 101 9.53 6.34 -9.71
C ASP A 101 9.83 5.52 -8.45
N VAL A 102 9.52 4.23 -8.50
CA VAL A 102 9.85 3.25 -7.45
C VAL A 102 10.97 2.33 -7.94
N LEU A 103 12.14 2.45 -7.34
CA LEU A 103 13.38 1.79 -7.77
C LEU A 103 13.78 0.71 -6.77
N PHE A 104 13.75 -0.55 -7.20
CA PHE A 104 14.16 -1.71 -6.39
C PHE A 104 15.62 -2.09 -6.68
N SER A 105 16.35 -2.44 -5.62
CA SER A 105 17.76 -2.84 -5.69
C SER A 105 18.12 -3.81 -4.56
N MET A 106 19.37 -4.30 -4.55
CA MET A 106 19.90 -5.10 -3.45
C MET A 106 19.92 -4.34 -2.09
N HIS A 107 19.79 -3.01 -2.10
CA HIS A 107 19.79 -2.17 -0.90
C HIS A 107 18.38 -1.80 -0.42
N GLY A 108 17.34 -2.40 -1.00
CA GLY A 108 15.94 -2.08 -0.73
C GLY A 108 15.29 -1.30 -1.86
N CYS A 109 14.40 -0.38 -1.51
CA CYS A 109 13.56 0.37 -2.44
C CYS A 109 13.71 1.88 -2.20
N LEU A 110 13.78 2.65 -3.27
CA LEU A 110 13.77 4.12 -3.26
C LEU A 110 12.53 4.63 -3.98
N VAL A 111 11.91 5.68 -3.45
CA VAL A 111 10.85 6.43 -4.13
C VAL A 111 11.43 7.81 -4.48
N LYS A 112 11.41 8.14 -5.77
CA LYS A 112 12.08 9.32 -6.32
C LYS A 112 11.11 10.14 -7.16
N GLU A 113 11.07 11.45 -6.95
CA GLU A 113 10.30 12.35 -7.82
C GLU A 113 10.89 12.31 -9.23
N ARG A 114 10.05 12.09 -10.25
CA ARG A 114 10.49 11.91 -11.64
C ARG A 114 11.13 13.16 -12.24
N LEU A 115 10.59 14.34 -11.93
CA LEU A 115 11.06 15.60 -12.50
C LEU A 115 12.32 16.12 -11.80
N GLY A 116 12.26 16.35 -10.49
CA GLY A 116 13.38 16.92 -9.71
C GLY A 116 14.44 15.90 -9.31
N GLY A 117 14.10 14.62 -9.35
CA GLY A 117 14.98 13.53 -8.95
C GLY A 117 15.21 13.43 -7.44
N GLU A 118 14.42 14.11 -6.63
CA GLU A 118 14.53 14.06 -5.18
C GLU A 118 14.10 12.69 -4.64
N VAL A 119 14.88 12.12 -3.71
CA VAL A 119 14.51 10.89 -3.02
C VAL A 119 13.57 11.23 -1.86
N VAL A 120 12.28 10.99 -2.07
CA VAL A 120 11.21 11.29 -1.10
C VAL A 120 10.86 10.11 -0.21
N GLY A 121 11.34 8.90 -0.53
CA GLY A 121 11.07 7.71 0.27
C GLY A 121 12.14 6.63 0.16
N LYS A 122 12.21 5.80 1.20
CA LYS A 122 13.07 4.63 1.28
C LYS A 122 12.34 3.49 1.99
N ALA A 123 12.58 2.27 1.54
CA ALA A 123 12.10 1.07 2.19
C ALA A 123 13.18 -0.01 2.24
N THR A 124 13.23 -0.77 3.33
CA THR A 124 14.15 -1.88 3.57
C THR A 124 13.46 -3.22 3.26
N LEU A 125 14.16 -4.13 2.57
CA LEU A 125 13.65 -5.48 2.33
C LEU A 125 13.77 -6.31 3.63
N LEU A 126 12.64 -6.70 4.21
CA LEU A 126 12.53 -7.54 5.41
C LEU A 126 11.53 -8.66 5.14
N ASP A 127 11.95 -9.91 5.32
CA ASP A 127 11.13 -11.12 5.14
C ASP A 127 10.31 -11.14 3.82
N GLY A 128 10.91 -10.67 2.74
CA GLY A 128 10.28 -10.62 1.41
C GLY A 128 9.36 -9.41 1.16
N LEU A 129 9.26 -8.47 2.09
CA LEU A 129 8.48 -7.24 1.96
C LEU A 129 9.37 -6.00 2.01
N TYR A 130 9.09 -5.00 1.18
CA TYR A 130 9.77 -3.71 1.23
C TYR A 130 9.09 -2.80 2.25
N MET A 131 9.58 -2.82 3.49
CA MET A 131 9.03 -2.07 4.62
C MET A 131 9.51 -0.62 4.58
N VAL A 132 8.57 0.33 4.63
CA VAL A 132 8.84 1.76 4.54
C VAL A 132 9.63 2.26 5.75
N ASP A 133 10.82 2.82 5.51
CA ASP A 133 11.62 3.53 6.51
C ASP A 133 11.11 4.97 6.67
N TYR A 134 10.88 5.63 5.53
CA TYR A 134 10.22 6.93 5.42
C TYR A 134 9.62 7.10 4.03
N LEU A 135 8.57 7.92 3.93
CA LEU A 135 7.96 8.30 2.65
C LEU A 135 7.26 9.65 2.84
N ARG A 136 7.60 10.63 2.01
CA ARG A 136 7.08 12.01 2.13
C ARG A 136 6.44 12.45 0.82
N ILE A 137 5.20 12.05 0.60
CA ILE A 137 4.40 12.53 -0.53
C ILE A 137 3.62 13.77 -0.09
N PRO A 138 3.77 14.93 -0.76
CA PRO A 138 3.00 16.14 -0.45
C PRO A 138 1.50 15.89 -0.51
N LEU A 139 0.72 16.48 0.41
CA LEU A 139 -0.72 16.20 0.53
C LEU A 139 -1.56 16.86 -0.57
N ASP A 140 -1.01 17.84 -1.29
CA ASP A 140 -1.61 18.47 -2.46
C ASP A 140 -1.44 17.63 -3.74
N ARG A 141 -0.61 16.58 -3.70
CA ARG A 141 -0.61 15.52 -4.69
C ARG A 141 -1.84 14.63 -4.45
N SER A 142 -3.00 15.04 -4.95
CA SER A 142 -4.08 14.08 -5.15
C SER A 142 -3.67 13.12 -6.25
N CYS A 143 -3.98 11.82 -6.11
CA CYS A 143 -4.08 10.96 -7.29
C CYS A 143 -4.94 11.71 -8.31
N LEU A 144 -4.34 12.05 -9.45
CA LEU A 144 -4.99 12.84 -10.48
C LEU A 144 -6.38 12.24 -10.76
N PRO A 145 -7.40 13.07 -11.04
CA PRO A 145 -8.73 12.59 -11.40
C PRO A 145 -8.75 11.63 -12.62
N ASP A 146 -7.61 11.41 -13.26
CA ASP A 146 -7.47 10.50 -14.38
C ASP A 146 -7.25 9.03 -14.00
N TYR A 147 -6.86 8.65 -12.76
CA TYR A 147 -6.72 7.22 -12.39
C TYR A 147 -8.06 6.46 -12.45
N GLU A 148 -9.15 7.06 -11.98
CA GLU A 148 -10.49 6.47 -12.13
C GLU A 148 -10.89 6.36 -13.62
N THR A 149 -10.44 7.30 -14.46
CA THR A 149 -10.67 7.29 -15.91
C THR A 149 -9.85 6.19 -16.61
N VAL A 150 -8.62 5.92 -16.17
CA VAL A 150 -7.78 4.84 -16.75
C VAL A 150 -8.29 3.45 -16.36
N GLU A 151 -8.70 3.25 -15.10
CA GLU A 151 -9.38 2.01 -14.67
C GLU A 151 -10.73 1.80 -15.36
N ALA A 152 -11.50 2.88 -15.58
CA ALA A 152 -12.72 2.81 -16.37
C ALA A 152 -12.45 2.43 -17.85
N ALA A 153 -11.35 2.92 -18.43
CA ALA A 153 -10.94 2.58 -19.79
C ALA A 153 -10.46 1.12 -19.94
N LEU A 154 -9.85 0.54 -18.90
CA LEU A 154 -9.43 -0.87 -18.87
C LEU A 154 -10.59 -1.86 -18.68
N ARG A 155 -11.77 -1.39 -18.26
CA ARG A 155 -13.00 -2.20 -18.13
C ARG A 155 -13.86 -2.25 -19.40
N LEU A 156 -13.42 -1.62 -20.49
CA LEU A 156 -14.17 -1.52 -21.76
C LEU A 156 -13.63 -2.42 -22.90
N TRP A 157 -12.76 -3.39 -22.59
CA TRP A 157 -12.27 -4.39 -23.54
C TRP A 157 -12.30 -5.80 -22.94
#